data_AF-A0ABD2WA81-F1
#
_entry.id   AF-A0ABD2WA81-F1
#
_cell.length_a   1.000
_cell.length_b   1.000
_cell.length_c   1.000
_cell.angle_alpha   90.00
_cell.angle_beta   90.00
_cell.angle_gamma   90.00
#
_symmetry.space_group_name_H-M   'P 1'
#
loop_
_entity.id
_entity.type
_entity.pdbx_description
1 polymer ?
#
loop_
_entity_poly.entity_id
_entity_poly.type
_entity_poly.pdbx_seq_one_letter_code
_entity_poly.pdbx_strand_id
1 'polypeptide(L)'
;MVISDNITLSILDSSNNIVNKEECISLLEPSDKNIETELDNVIDSCDDTDTINSDNSSSTDYDDTSDEEGSDEFHQFADSEYNRFFTNDERIMFPSSNLTVSDTLMMLKAINIRFNHTRDEQKALLQLVKTLAGPQFVNWYYSPYLLSKAVSPPKEKMIKHYYCSNSNISLTQMFLSEMKKKTIQCEKCKNMIKISSKSTNFFVTLDVKYQLKNLFNNKKVQKSFFKFTKESSHRKKNDISDIYDSKLYKKFFNQNDSDILTLNFSTDGSQLFKSAKKALWPLQLHLNCFSGKLRFKHPIIVALWQTEQEPTADFMNLYMTVFKEECDQLSNTGIEIIDHETGVVYKKRIVPFCCCVDTVARPILQNRIQFSGYYGCSWCYHIGQYKEKAMRYPLIDNYDSELRTHEKHKEHVENVKKKQSCL
;
A
#
# COMPACT_ATOMS: atom_id res chain seq x y z
N MET A 1 19.02 -0.55 16.34
CA MET A 1 18.07 -0.07 15.31
C MET A 1 18.90 0.50 14.17
N VAL A 2 19.01 -0.19 13.03
CA VAL A 2 19.65 0.34 11.81
C VAL A 2 18.70 0.06 10.65
N ILE A 3 17.67 0.91 10.53
CA ILE A 3 17.15 1.25 9.22
C ILE A 3 18.36 1.91 8.52
N SER A 4 18.74 1.43 7.33
CA SER A 4 20.01 1.83 6.70
C SER A 4 20.16 3.36 6.70
N ASP A 5 21.39 3.84 6.92
CA ASP A 5 21.64 5.26 7.16
C ASP A 5 21.06 6.16 6.04
N ASN A 6 20.94 5.64 4.82
CA ASN A 6 20.32 6.33 3.68
C ASN A 6 18.80 6.57 3.82
N ILE A 7 18.04 5.62 4.38
CA ILE A 7 16.58 5.76 4.52
C ILE A 7 16.26 6.70 5.68
N THR A 8 17.00 6.59 6.79
CA THR A 8 16.73 7.39 7.98
C THR A 8 17.16 8.85 7.82
N LEU A 9 18.20 9.11 7.03
CA LEU A 9 18.60 10.47 6.65
C LEU A 9 17.49 11.18 5.84
N SER A 10 16.84 10.49 4.91
CA SER A 10 15.79 11.09 4.06
C SER A 10 14.53 11.53 4.82
N ILE A 11 14.15 10.80 5.88
CA ILE A 11 12.92 11.08 6.65
C ILE A 11 13.09 12.25 7.64
N LEU A 12 14.33 12.57 8.06
CA LEU A 12 14.59 13.58 9.10
C LEU A 12 15.36 14.82 8.60
N ASP A 13 16.15 14.74 7.52
CA ASP A 13 16.87 15.90 6.97
C ASP A 13 15.96 16.92 6.25
N SER A 14 14.69 16.60 6.01
CA SER A 14 13.68 17.57 5.55
C SER A 14 13.42 18.70 6.56
N SER A 15 13.95 18.59 7.80
CA SER A 15 13.74 19.53 8.91
C SER A 15 14.85 20.56 9.09
N ASN A 16 15.97 20.48 8.35
CA ASN A 16 17.19 21.28 8.61
C ASN A 16 17.38 22.50 7.69
N ASN A 17 16.31 23.13 7.21
CA ASN A 17 16.45 24.35 6.40
C ASN A 17 15.80 25.57 7.06
N ILE A 18 16.67 26.42 7.59
CA ILE A 18 16.42 27.82 7.98
C ILE A 18 15.80 28.55 6.78
N VAL A 19 14.57 29.05 6.96
CA VAL A 19 13.99 30.10 6.12
C VAL A 19 14.02 31.37 6.96
N ASN A 20 14.66 32.42 6.43
CA ASN A 20 14.74 33.71 7.10
C ASN A 20 13.34 34.28 7.32
N LYS A 21 13.11 34.78 8.54
CA LYS A 21 11.81 35.18 9.10
C LYS A 21 11.13 36.37 8.38
N GLU A 22 11.82 37.02 7.45
CA GLU A 22 11.37 38.27 6.81
C GLU A 22 10.62 38.08 5.48
N GLU A 23 10.72 36.92 4.81
CA GLU A 23 9.99 36.70 3.54
C GLU A 23 8.54 36.21 3.72
N CYS A 24 8.22 35.54 4.84
CA CYS A 24 6.88 34.95 5.05
C CYS A 24 5.79 35.96 5.43
N ILE A 25 6.13 37.20 5.80
CA ILE A 25 5.14 38.19 6.26
C ILE A 25 4.49 38.95 5.08
N SER A 26 5.04 38.88 3.87
CA SER A 26 4.54 39.63 2.71
C SER A 26 3.45 38.93 1.86
N LEU A 27 3.05 37.70 2.22
CA LEU A 27 2.11 36.90 1.41
C LEU A 27 0.76 36.62 2.09
N LEU A 28 0.46 37.29 3.21
CA LEU A 28 -0.80 37.13 3.93
C LEU A 28 -1.46 38.49 4.21
N GLU A 29 -1.92 39.15 3.15
CA GLU A 29 -3.08 40.06 3.25
C GLU A 29 -4.19 39.57 2.32
N PRO A 30 -5.45 39.45 2.80
CA PRO A 30 -6.55 38.92 2.02
C PRO A 30 -7.27 40.03 1.25
N SER A 31 -7.41 39.88 -0.07
CA SER A 31 -8.36 40.65 -0.86
C SER A 31 -9.28 39.73 -1.67
N ASP A 32 -10.57 39.96 -1.43
CA ASP A 32 -11.71 39.72 -2.32
C ASP A 32 -12.49 38.40 -2.23
N LYS A 33 -13.47 38.49 -1.32
CA LYS A 33 -14.84 37.97 -1.38
C LYS A 33 -15.40 37.81 -2.81
N ASN A 34 -15.82 36.58 -3.13
CA ASN A 34 -17.08 36.20 -3.79
C ASN A 34 -16.86 34.88 -4.52
N ILE A 35 -17.63 33.86 -4.14
CA ILE A 35 -18.15 32.69 -4.89
C ILE A 35 -18.43 31.61 -3.83
N GLU A 36 -19.48 31.83 -3.05
CA GLU A 36 -20.19 30.80 -2.28
C GLU A 36 -21.68 31.06 -2.50
N THR A 37 -22.18 30.59 -3.63
CA THR A 37 -23.61 30.35 -3.87
C THR A 37 -23.71 29.44 -5.10
N GLU A 38 -24.57 28.43 -5.00
CA GLU A 38 -24.88 27.39 -6.01
C GLU A 38 -24.06 26.10 -5.89
N LEU A 39 -24.46 25.24 -4.95
CA LEU A 39 -24.70 23.80 -5.18
C LEU A 39 -25.35 23.07 -3.98
N ASP A 40 -26.02 23.80 -3.08
CA ASP A 40 -27.01 23.23 -2.17
C ASP A 40 -28.40 23.32 -2.82
N ASN A 41 -28.86 22.22 -3.41
CA ASN A 41 -30.27 21.87 -3.62
C ASN A 41 -30.35 20.56 -4.42
N VAL A 42 -30.37 19.41 -3.73
CA VAL A 42 -31.35 18.30 -3.88
C VAL A 42 -31.10 17.34 -2.71
N ILE A 43 -31.68 17.61 -1.55
CA ILE A 43 -31.98 16.59 -0.53
C ILE A 43 -33.42 16.84 -0.08
N ASP A 44 -34.31 15.99 -0.55
CA ASP A 44 -35.61 15.62 0.01
C ASP A 44 -35.99 14.33 -0.73
N SER A 45 -36.57 13.28 -0.19
CA SER A 45 -37.20 13.03 1.10
C SER A 45 -37.53 11.53 1.13
N CYS A 46 -37.23 10.83 2.22
CA CYS A 46 -38.12 9.80 2.75
C CYS A 46 -37.64 9.40 4.15
N ASP A 47 -38.12 10.17 5.11
CA ASP A 47 -38.31 9.76 6.48
C ASP A 47 -39.39 8.67 6.50
N ASP A 48 -39.11 7.54 7.15
CA ASP A 48 -40.15 6.75 7.80
C ASP A 48 -39.53 6.19 9.09
N THR A 49 -39.87 6.89 10.17
CA THR A 49 -39.72 6.40 11.54
C THR A 49 -40.69 5.25 11.75
N ASP A 50 -40.18 4.07 12.08
CA ASP A 50 -40.92 3.13 12.91
C ASP A 50 -40.00 2.45 13.93
N THR A 51 -40.31 2.75 15.18
CA THR A 51 -39.63 2.25 16.36
C THR A 51 -40.27 0.91 16.72
N ILE A 52 -39.59 -0.21 16.45
CA ILE A 52 -39.92 -1.49 17.10
C ILE A 52 -38.65 -2.09 17.68
N ASN A 53 -38.55 -2.00 19.00
CA ASN A 53 -37.70 -2.85 19.82
C ASN A 53 -38.06 -4.32 19.58
N SER A 54 -37.13 -5.10 19.07
CA SER A 54 -37.02 -6.51 19.46
C SER A 54 -35.57 -6.93 19.41
N ASP A 55 -35.00 -7.14 20.60
CA ASP A 55 -33.80 -7.92 20.80
C ASP A 55 -33.92 -9.25 20.06
N ASN A 56 -33.09 -9.45 19.04
CA ASN A 56 -32.63 -10.77 18.64
C ASN A 56 -31.32 -10.62 17.88
N SER A 57 -30.23 -10.94 18.58
CA SER A 57 -28.90 -11.10 18.02
C SER A 57 -28.90 -12.24 17.01
N SER A 58 -28.82 -11.91 15.72
CA SER A 58 -28.26 -12.81 14.71
C SER A 58 -27.33 -12.02 13.80
N SER A 59 -26.07 -11.94 14.19
CA SER A 59 -24.99 -11.47 13.32
C SER A 59 -24.78 -12.53 12.24
N THR A 60 -25.34 -12.33 11.05
CA THR A 60 -24.93 -13.08 9.87
C THR A 60 -23.58 -12.53 9.41
N ASP A 61 -22.52 -13.17 9.90
CA ASP A 61 -21.16 -12.99 9.44
C ASP A 61 -21.06 -13.41 7.97
N TYR A 62 -20.86 -12.44 7.08
CA TYR A 62 -20.39 -12.68 5.72
C TYR A 62 -18.90 -13.01 5.77
N ASP A 63 -18.57 -14.22 6.21
CA ASP A 63 -17.27 -14.86 5.99
C ASP A 63 -17.24 -15.40 4.54
N ASP A 64 -16.86 -14.54 3.58
CA ASP A 64 -16.54 -14.97 2.20
C ASP A 64 -15.12 -15.57 2.13
N THR A 65 -14.89 -16.57 2.97
CA THR A 65 -13.80 -17.55 2.83
C THR A 65 -14.38 -18.95 2.93
N SER A 66 -15.29 -19.29 2.03
CA SER A 66 -15.54 -20.68 1.70
C SER A 66 -14.61 -21.08 0.55
N ASP A 67 -13.42 -21.55 0.93
CA ASP A 67 -12.77 -22.61 0.15
C ASP A 67 -13.68 -23.84 0.30
N GLU A 68 -14.76 -23.91 -0.48
CA GLU A 68 -15.49 -25.16 -0.66
C GLU A 68 -14.60 -26.10 -1.47
N GLU A 69 -13.93 -26.99 -0.74
CA GLU A 69 -13.49 -28.28 -1.24
C GLU A 69 -14.73 -29.10 -1.63
N GLY A 70 -15.19 -28.92 -2.88
CA GLY A 70 -16.06 -29.85 -3.58
C GLY A 70 -15.21 -30.81 -4.41
N SER A 71 -15.35 -32.10 -4.16
CA SER A 71 -14.59 -33.21 -4.73
C SER A 71 -14.80 -33.39 -6.25
N ASP A 72 -13.72 -33.70 -6.99
CA ASP A 72 -13.55 -35.00 -7.67
C ASP A 72 -12.53 -34.94 -8.84
N GLU A 73 -11.42 -35.65 -8.63
CA GLU A 73 -10.55 -36.37 -9.57
C GLU A 73 -9.90 -35.71 -10.81
N PHE A 74 -10.23 -34.48 -11.24
CA PHE A 74 -9.62 -33.92 -12.48
C PHE A 74 -8.51 -32.86 -12.29
N HIS A 75 -8.19 -32.48 -11.05
CA HIS A 75 -7.36 -31.29 -10.80
C HIS A 75 -5.87 -31.53 -10.54
N GLN A 76 -5.36 -32.73 -10.83
CA GLN A 76 -3.95 -33.07 -10.57
C GLN A 76 -2.97 -32.72 -11.70
N PHE A 77 -3.38 -31.91 -12.69
CA PHE A 77 -2.52 -31.54 -13.84
C PHE A 77 -2.47 -30.04 -14.17
N ALA A 78 -2.95 -29.16 -13.30
CA ALA A 78 -3.01 -27.71 -13.61
C ALA A 78 -1.67 -27.00 -13.30
N ASP A 79 -0.60 -27.46 -13.95
CA ASP A 79 0.67 -26.76 -14.03
C ASP A 79 0.61 -25.63 -15.08
N SER A 80 1.57 -24.70 -15.01
CA SER A 80 1.71 -23.39 -15.67
C SER A 80 1.17 -23.16 -17.11
N GLU A 81 0.94 -24.21 -17.89
CA GLU A 81 0.52 -24.17 -19.29
C GLU A 81 -0.94 -23.71 -19.48
N TYR A 82 -1.86 -24.11 -18.59
CA TYR A 82 -3.28 -23.75 -18.67
C TYR A 82 -3.55 -22.26 -18.37
N ASN A 83 -2.74 -21.63 -17.52
CA ASN A 83 -2.83 -20.19 -17.23
C ASN A 83 -2.38 -19.33 -18.43
N ARG A 84 -1.43 -19.83 -19.23
CA ARG A 84 -0.97 -19.17 -20.47
C ARG A 84 -2.04 -19.25 -21.57
N PHE A 85 -2.80 -20.35 -21.63
CA PHE A 85 -3.97 -20.47 -22.50
C PHE A 85 -5.11 -19.52 -22.10
N PHE A 86 -5.32 -19.28 -20.80
CA PHE A 86 -6.42 -18.42 -20.33
C PHE A 86 -6.28 -16.95 -20.76
N THR A 87 -5.07 -16.40 -20.66
CA THR A 87 -4.80 -14.98 -20.95
C THR A 87 -4.57 -14.69 -22.43
N ASN A 88 -4.40 -15.74 -23.25
CA ASN A 88 -4.11 -15.64 -24.68
C ASN A 88 -5.06 -16.52 -25.52
N ASP A 89 -6.31 -16.72 -25.08
CA ASP A 89 -7.31 -17.39 -25.91
C ASP A 89 -7.78 -16.45 -27.05
N GLU A 90 -7.05 -16.50 -28.16
CA GLU A 90 -7.24 -15.64 -29.34
C GLU A 90 -8.42 -16.06 -30.24
N ARG A 91 -9.18 -17.10 -29.86
CA ARG A 91 -10.37 -17.50 -30.64
C ARG A 91 -11.37 -16.34 -30.68
N ILE A 92 -11.87 -16.01 -31.86
CA ILE A 92 -12.87 -14.95 -32.03
C ILE A 92 -14.21 -15.40 -31.46
N MET A 93 -14.68 -14.74 -30.41
CA MET A 93 -15.94 -15.00 -29.75
C MET A 93 -17.09 -14.22 -30.38
N PHE A 94 -16.88 -12.93 -30.62
CA PHE A 94 -17.86 -12.05 -31.24
C PHE A 94 -17.27 -11.45 -32.54
N PRO A 95 -17.58 -12.03 -33.72
CA PRO A 95 -16.98 -11.62 -34.98
C PRO A 95 -17.25 -10.16 -35.37
N SER A 96 -18.47 -9.68 -35.15
CA SER A 96 -18.87 -8.31 -35.53
C SER A 96 -18.07 -7.22 -34.83
N SER A 97 -17.58 -7.49 -33.62
CA SER A 97 -16.75 -6.58 -32.82
C SER A 97 -15.28 -6.99 -32.77
N ASN A 98 -14.91 -8.07 -33.45
CA ASN A 98 -13.57 -8.67 -33.43
C ASN A 98 -13.04 -8.95 -32.01
N LEU A 99 -13.92 -9.38 -31.10
CA LEU A 99 -13.52 -9.71 -29.73
C LEU A 99 -13.12 -11.17 -29.63
N THR A 100 -11.95 -11.39 -29.02
CA THR A 100 -11.50 -12.73 -28.65
C THR A 100 -12.17 -13.22 -27.35
N VAL A 101 -12.00 -14.51 -27.05
CA VAL A 101 -12.37 -15.06 -25.74
C VAL A 101 -11.63 -14.31 -24.62
N SER A 102 -10.33 -14.09 -24.77
CA SER A 102 -9.51 -13.37 -23.78
C SER A 102 -10.02 -11.94 -23.53
N ASP A 103 -10.34 -11.19 -24.58
CA ASP A 103 -10.89 -9.83 -24.47
C ASP A 103 -12.19 -9.85 -23.64
N THR A 104 -13.07 -10.79 -23.97
CA THR A 104 -14.37 -10.94 -23.32
C THR A 104 -14.23 -11.26 -21.83
N LEU A 105 -13.33 -12.18 -21.48
CA LEU A 105 -13.05 -12.55 -20.10
C LEU A 105 -12.43 -11.41 -19.30
N MET A 106 -11.54 -10.63 -19.94
CA MET A 106 -10.93 -9.47 -19.32
C MET A 106 -11.98 -8.39 -19.03
N MET A 107 -12.91 -8.15 -19.94
CA MET A 107 -14.04 -7.24 -19.73
C MET A 107 -14.95 -7.72 -18.59
N LEU A 108 -15.32 -9.01 -18.57
CA LEU A 108 -16.09 -9.59 -17.47
C LEU A 108 -15.37 -9.44 -16.14
N LYS A 109 -14.07 -9.72 -16.09
CA LYS A 109 -13.28 -9.55 -14.86
C LYS A 109 -13.22 -8.08 -14.43
N ALA A 110 -13.06 -7.15 -15.36
CA ALA A 110 -13.07 -5.72 -15.07
C ALA A 110 -14.42 -5.26 -14.50
N ILE A 111 -15.54 -5.74 -15.04
CA ILE A 111 -16.89 -5.50 -14.51
C ILE A 111 -17.00 -6.07 -13.09
N ASN A 112 -16.61 -7.33 -12.89
CA ASN A 112 -16.68 -7.99 -11.60
C ASN A 112 -15.86 -7.29 -10.52
N ILE A 113 -14.67 -6.77 -10.87
CA ILE A 113 -13.83 -5.97 -9.96
C ILE A 113 -14.51 -4.62 -9.68
N ARG A 114 -15.03 -3.94 -10.70
CA ARG A 114 -15.59 -2.59 -10.58
C ARG A 114 -16.85 -2.56 -9.71
N PHE A 115 -17.71 -3.56 -9.85
CA PHE A 115 -19.01 -3.60 -9.19
C PHE A 115 -19.07 -4.59 -8.02
N ASN A 116 -17.95 -5.25 -7.69
CA ASN A 116 -17.83 -6.20 -6.60
C ASN A 116 -18.92 -7.30 -6.61
N HIS A 117 -19.17 -7.86 -7.80
CA HIS A 117 -20.19 -8.91 -7.96
C HIS A 117 -19.89 -10.13 -7.11
N THR A 118 -20.93 -10.69 -6.50
CA THR A 118 -20.92 -11.96 -5.78
C THR A 118 -20.51 -13.12 -6.69
N ARG A 119 -20.09 -14.25 -6.10
CA ARG A 119 -19.70 -15.44 -6.89
C ARG A 119 -20.82 -15.92 -7.82
N ASP A 120 -22.07 -15.84 -7.38
CA ASP A 120 -23.20 -16.30 -8.19
C ASP A 120 -23.54 -15.32 -9.32
N GLU A 121 -23.43 -14.01 -9.09
CA GLU A 121 -23.53 -13.01 -10.16
C GLU A 121 -22.41 -13.19 -11.20
N GLN A 122 -21.18 -13.49 -10.77
CA GLN A 122 -20.07 -13.78 -11.69
C GLN A 122 -20.36 -15.02 -12.54
N LYS A 123 -20.94 -16.09 -11.97
CA LYS A 123 -21.37 -17.29 -12.72
C LYS A 123 -22.48 -16.95 -13.71
N ALA A 124 -23.48 -16.18 -13.29
CA ALA A 124 -24.60 -15.78 -14.13
C ALA A 124 -24.13 -14.93 -15.32
N LEU A 125 -23.22 -13.98 -15.11
CA LEU A 125 -22.63 -13.17 -16.18
C LEU A 125 -21.81 -14.00 -17.17
N LEU A 126 -21.00 -14.94 -16.68
CA LEU A 126 -20.28 -15.87 -17.56
C LEU A 126 -21.25 -16.70 -18.40
N GLN A 127 -22.33 -17.20 -17.78
CA GLN A 127 -23.35 -17.97 -18.48
C GLN A 127 -24.09 -17.13 -19.52
N LEU A 128 -24.44 -15.88 -19.20
CA LEU A 128 -25.06 -14.94 -20.13
C LEU A 128 -24.19 -14.74 -21.37
N VAL A 129 -22.91 -14.40 -21.17
CA VAL A 129 -21.98 -14.17 -22.28
C VAL A 129 -21.78 -15.44 -23.12
N LYS A 130 -21.68 -16.60 -22.48
CA LYS A 130 -21.62 -17.89 -23.17
C LYS A 130 -22.86 -18.14 -24.03
N THR A 131 -24.05 -17.84 -23.53
CA THR A 131 -25.29 -17.95 -24.29
C THR A 131 -25.32 -17.00 -25.49
N LEU A 132 -24.88 -15.75 -25.31
CA LEU A 132 -24.80 -14.75 -26.39
C LEU A 132 -23.78 -15.13 -27.47
N ALA A 133 -22.67 -15.78 -27.08
CA ALA A 133 -21.63 -16.21 -28.01
C ALA A 133 -22.10 -17.31 -28.96
N GLY A 134 -23.09 -18.11 -28.57
CA GLY A 134 -23.70 -19.15 -29.41
C GLY A 134 -23.13 -20.56 -29.22
N PRO A 135 -23.68 -21.56 -29.92
CA PRO A 135 -23.44 -22.98 -29.66
C PRO A 135 -21.99 -23.43 -29.90
N GLN A 136 -21.21 -22.70 -30.70
CA GLN A 136 -19.79 -22.99 -30.91
C GLN A 136 -18.93 -22.82 -29.64
N PHE A 137 -19.45 -22.13 -28.62
CA PHE A 137 -18.83 -21.98 -27.31
C PHE A 137 -19.50 -22.82 -26.22
N VAL A 138 -20.28 -23.86 -26.56
CA VAL A 138 -20.91 -24.75 -25.56
C VAL A 138 -19.88 -25.45 -24.66
N ASN A 139 -18.73 -25.85 -25.22
CA ASN A 139 -17.62 -26.48 -24.49
C ASN A 139 -16.64 -25.45 -23.89
N TRP A 140 -17.16 -24.28 -23.51
CA TRP A 140 -16.40 -23.25 -22.80
C TRP A 140 -16.42 -23.52 -21.28
N TYR A 141 -15.27 -23.85 -20.70
CA TYR A 141 -15.09 -24.30 -19.30
C TYR A 141 -14.47 -23.23 -18.37
N TYR A 142 -14.97 -22.00 -18.44
CA TYR A 142 -14.42 -20.91 -17.65
C TYR A 142 -15.29 -20.65 -16.42
N SER A 143 -14.64 -20.49 -15.27
CA SER A 143 -15.29 -20.27 -13.99
C SER A 143 -14.81 -18.97 -13.35
N PRO A 144 -15.58 -18.35 -12.45
CA PRO A 144 -15.14 -17.17 -11.70
C PRO A 144 -13.78 -17.36 -10.99
N TYR A 145 -13.51 -18.60 -10.55
CA TYR A 145 -12.23 -18.99 -9.99
C TYR A 145 -11.09 -18.86 -11.00
N LEU A 146 -11.24 -19.45 -12.20
CA LEU A 146 -10.24 -19.39 -13.25
C LEU A 146 -9.99 -17.94 -13.72
N LEU A 147 -11.06 -17.13 -13.87
CA LEU A 147 -10.94 -15.70 -14.16
C LEU A 147 -10.12 -14.96 -13.10
N SER A 148 -10.31 -15.30 -11.83
CA SER A 148 -9.58 -14.67 -10.74
C SER A 148 -8.12 -15.12 -10.73
N LYS A 149 -7.86 -16.42 -10.91
CA LYS A 149 -6.51 -16.99 -10.96
C LYS A 149 -5.67 -16.41 -12.09
N ALA A 150 -6.27 -16.10 -13.24
CA ALA A 150 -5.57 -15.56 -14.41
C ALA A 150 -5.04 -14.14 -14.24
N VAL A 151 -5.66 -13.32 -13.39
CA VAL A 151 -5.25 -11.93 -13.15
C VAL A 151 -4.57 -11.75 -11.79
N SER A 152 -4.64 -12.75 -10.91
CA SER A 152 -3.93 -12.74 -9.64
C SER A 152 -2.41 -12.83 -9.86
N PRO A 153 -1.60 -12.16 -9.02
CA PRO A 153 -0.17 -12.42 -8.96
C PRO A 153 0.10 -13.93 -8.74
N PRO A 154 1.19 -14.47 -9.30
CA PRO A 154 1.59 -15.86 -9.02
C PRO A 154 1.75 -16.08 -7.52
N LYS A 155 1.38 -17.26 -7.03
CA LYS A 155 1.40 -17.57 -5.58
C LYS A 155 2.82 -17.52 -5.00
N GLU A 156 3.83 -17.75 -5.83
CA GLU A 156 5.25 -17.68 -5.52
C GLU A 156 5.74 -16.23 -5.40
N LYS A 157 4.90 -15.25 -5.79
CA LYS A 157 5.15 -13.81 -5.64
C LYS A 157 4.45 -13.21 -4.43
N MET A 158 3.83 -14.05 -3.62
CA MET A 158 3.13 -13.65 -2.41
C MET A 158 3.63 -14.47 -1.22
N ILE A 159 3.94 -13.80 -0.11
CA ILE A 159 4.43 -14.43 1.11
C ILE A 159 3.51 -14.07 2.28
N LYS A 160 3.06 -15.07 3.03
CA LYS A 160 2.42 -14.88 4.34
C LYS A 160 3.48 -14.84 5.42
N HIS A 161 3.48 -13.77 6.21
CA HIS A 161 4.33 -13.57 7.37
C HIS A 161 3.49 -13.78 8.63
N TYR A 162 3.77 -14.87 9.34
CA TYR A 162 3.08 -15.22 10.59
C TYR A 162 3.81 -14.62 11.78
N TYR A 163 3.06 -14.11 12.74
CA TYR A 163 3.61 -13.44 13.92
C TYR A 163 2.91 -13.86 15.20
N CYS A 164 3.57 -13.67 16.34
CA CYS A 164 2.96 -13.94 17.64
C CYS A 164 2.13 -12.74 18.11
N SER A 165 0.82 -12.90 18.29
CA SER A 165 -0.06 -11.81 18.72
C SER A 165 0.27 -11.25 20.12
N ASN A 166 0.87 -12.06 21.01
CA ASN A 166 1.23 -11.61 22.36
C ASN A 166 2.53 -10.79 22.40
N SER A 167 3.44 -11.01 21.46
CA SER A 167 4.81 -10.47 21.54
C SER A 167 5.25 -9.70 20.31
N ASN A 168 4.43 -9.69 19.26
CA ASN A 168 4.63 -9.01 17.97
C ASN A 168 5.95 -9.35 17.28
N ILE A 169 6.48 -10.56 17.51
CA ILE A 169 7.67 -11.08 16.82
C ILE A 169 7.27 -11.98 15.65
N SER A 170 8.14 -12.04 14.64
CA SER A 170 8.01 -13.00 13.54
C SER A 170 8.10 -14.44 14.06
N LEU A 171 7.25 -15.33 13.53
CA LEU A 171 7.30 -16.77 13.79
C LEU A 171 7.87 -17.52 12.61
N THR A 172 7.33 -17.25 11.41
CA THR A 172 7.77 -17.86 10.15
C THR A 172 7.15 -17.11 8.98
N GLN A 173 7.68 -17.36 7.78
CA GLN A 173 7.14 -16.87 6.53
C GLN A 173 7.05 -17.99 5.51
N MET A 174 6.02 -17.98 4.67
CA MET A 174 5.77 -19.04 3.68
C MET A 174 5.16 -18.44 2.42
N PHE A 175 5.62 -18.92 1.25
CA PHE A 175 4.93 -18.62 -0.01
C PHE A 175 3.52 -19.19 0.00
N LEU A 176 2.58 -18.53 -0.68
CA LEU A 176 1.21 -19.04 -0.80
C LEU A 176 1.15 -20.40 -1.51
N SER A 177 2.14 -20.71 -2.35
CA SER A 177 2.29 -22.00 -3.02
C SER A 177 2.76 -23.13 -2.09
N GLU A 178 3.36 -22.82 -0.95
CA GLU A 178 4.03 -23.78 -0.07
C GLU A 178 3.35 -23.95 1.29
N MET A 179 2.12 -23.48 1.43
CA MET A 179 1.36 -23.45 2.68
C MET A 179 1.27 -24.84 3.33
N LYS A 180 1.80 -24.97 4.55
CA LYS A 180 1.77 -26.20 5.34
C LYS A 180 1.41 -25.89 6.79
N LYS A 181 0.69 -26.81 7.43
CA LYS A 181 0.41 -26.73 8.86
C LYS A 181 1.71 -26.90 9.64
N LYS A 182 1.97 -26.00 10.59
CA LYS A 182 3.17 -26.04 11.46
C LYS A 182 2.79 -25.67 12.89
N THR A 183 3.52 -26.18 13.86
CA THR A 183 3.44 -25.70 15.24
C THR A 183 4.80 -25.12 15.61
N ILE A 184 4.82 -23.87 16.05
CA ILE A 184 6.04 -23.11 16.34
C ILE A 184 5.96 -22.59 17.77
N GLN A 185 7.03 -22.73 18.53
CA GLN A 185 7.15 -22.09 19.84
C GLN A 185 7.61 -20.65 19.67
N CYS A 186 6.89 -19.69 20.26
CA CYS A 186 7.34 -18.30 20.26
C CYS A 186 8.58 -18.14 21.15
N GLU A 187 9.64 -17.53 20.61
CA GLU A 187 10.90 -17.33 21.35
C GLU A 187 10.74 -16.39 22.56
N LYS A 188 9.83 -15.42 22.51
CA LYS A 188 9.64 -14.39 23.55
C LYS A 188 8.63 -14.82 24.62
N CYS A 189 7.41 -15.20 24.23
CA CYS A 189 6.36 -15.59 25.21
C CYS A 189 6.31 -17.09 25.50
N LYS A 190 7.11 -17.92 24.81
CA LYS A 190 7.20 -19.38 24.98
C LYS A 190 5.93 -20.18 24.64
N ASN A 191 4.85 -19.52 24.23
CA ASN A 191 3.61 -20.18 23.81
C ASN A 191 3.79 -20.98 22.51
N MET A 192 3.12 -22.13 22.43
CA MET A 192 3.04 -22.96 21.23
C MET A 192 1.92 -22.47 20.31
N ILE A 193 2.26 -22.07 19.09
CA ILE A 193 1.34 -21.46 18.14
C ILE A 193 1.17 -22.38 16.93
N LYS A 194 -0.07 -22.74 16.64
CA LYS A 194 -0.44 -23.57 15.47
C LYS A 194 -0.74 -22.66 14.27
N ILE A 195 0.02 -22.84 13.21
CA ILE A 195 -0.11 -22.14 11.94
C ILE A 195 -0.88 -23.02 10.96
N SER A 196 -1.91 -22.45 10.34
CA SER A 196 -2.75 -23.11 9.34
C SER A 196 -3.35 -22.08 8.37
N SER A 197 -4.17 -22.55 7.41
CA SER A 197 -4.94 -21.68 6.51
C SER A 197 -5.93 -20.77 7.25
N LYS A 198 -6.46 -21.22 8.40
CA LYS A 198 -7.43 -20.48 9.25
C LYS A 198 -6.77 -19.50 10.23
N SER A 199 -5.44 -19.48 10.31
CA SER A 199 -4.73 -18.56 11.20
C SER A 199 -4.95 -17.12 10.75
N THR A 200 -5.23 -16.21 11.68
CA THR A 200 -5.50 -14.77 11.41
C THR A 200 -4.31 -13.87 11.73
N ASN A 201 -3.33 -14.39 12.48
CA ASN A 201 -2.11 -13.70 12.89
C ASN A 201 -1.04 -13.71 11.80
N PHE A 202 -1.38 -13.13 10.65
CA PHE A 202 -0.45 -12.94 9.55
C PHE A 202 -0.66 -11.62 8.82
N PHE A 203 0.35 -11.17 8.11
CA PHE A 203 0.21 -10.19 7.03
C PHE A 203 0.78 -10.77 5.73
N VAL A 204 0.36 -10.22 4.60
CA VAL A 204 0.80 -10.67 3.28
C VAL A 204 1.74 -9.65 2.69
N THR A 205 2.82 -10.11 2.05
CA THR A 205 3.66 -9.28 1.19
C THR A 205 3.60 -9.74 -0.25
N LEU A 206 3.79 -8.80 -1.17
CA LEU A 206 3.84 -9.03 -2.61
C LEU A 206 5.23 -8.60 -3.11
N ASP A 207 5.83 -9.42 -3.96
CA ASP A 207 7.15 -9.16 -4.57
C ASP A 207 7.12 -7.83 -5.33
N VAL A 208 7.85 -6.83 -4.82
CA VAL A 208 7.84 -5.46 -5.36
C VAL A 208 8.60 -5.44 -6.68
N LYS A 209 9.71 -6.19 -6.78
CA LYS A 209 10.50 -6.33 -8.01
C LYS A 209 9.65 -6.86 -9.16
N TYR A 210 8.81 -7.86 -8.91
CA TYR A 210 7.86 -8.42 -9.87
C TYR A 210 6.84 -7.37 -10.33
N GLN A 211 6.22 -6.65 -9.39
CA GLN A 211 5.24 -5.61 -9.72
C GLN A 211 5.86 -4.49 -10.56
N LEU A 212 7.07 -4.05 -10.20
CA LEU A 212 7.80 -3.03 -10.95
C LEU A 212 8.16 -3.50 -12.36
N LYS A 213 8.65 -4.75 -12.52
CA LYS A 213 8.93 -5.32 -13.85
C LYS A 213 7.68 -5.34 -14.71
N ASN A 214 6.53 -5.75 -14.16
CA ASN A 214 5.26 -5.73 -14.88
C ASN A 214 4.83 -4.31 -15.26
N LEU A 215 4.96 -3.36 -14.34
CA LEU A 215 4.61 -1.96 -14.56
C LEU A 215 5.45 -1.36 -15.69
N PHE A 216 6.78 -1.52 -15.61
CA PHE A 216 7.68 -1.03 -16.64
C PHE A 216 7.60 -1.84 -17.94
N ASN A 217 7.06 -3.05 -17.97
CA ASN A 217 6.82 -3.75 -19.24
C ASN A 217 5.63 -3.15 -20.03
N ASN A 218 4.82 -2.29 -19.42
CA ASN A 218 3.72 -1.62 -20.11
C ASN A 218 4.23 -0.50 -21.03
N LYS A 219 4.01 -0.65 -22.35
CA LYS A 219 4.43 0.33 -23.38
C LYS A 219 3.95 1.76 -23.11
N LYS A 220 2.71 1.94 -22.64
CA LYS A 220 2.17 3.29 -22.32
C LYS A 220 2.89 3.90 -21.13
N VAL A 221 3.22 3.09 -20.13
CA VAL A 221 3.96 3.51 -18.93
C VAL A 221 5.39 3.89 -19.30
N GLN A 222 6.10 3.07 -20.10
CA GLN A 222 7.46 3.41 -20.56
C GLN A 222 7.50 4.70 -21.36
N LYS A 223 6.59 4.88 -22.33
CA LYS A 223 6.52 6.11 -23.12
C LYS A 223 6.37 7.33 -22.23
N SER A 224 5.51 7.26 -21.22
CA SER A 224 5.35 8.38 -20.30
C SER A 224 6.55 8.56 -19.36
N PHE A 225 7.20 7.48 -18.93
CA PHE A 225 8.41 7.54 -18.12
C PHE A 225 9.54 8.23 -18.87
N PHE A 226 9.85 7.80 -20.09
CA PHE A 226 10.91 8.40 -20.91
C PHE A 226 10.59 9.86 -21.27
N LYS A 227 9.33 10.15 -21.62
CA LYS A 227 8.88 11.53 -21.85
C LYS A 227 9.11 12.40 -20.62
N PHE A 228 8.63 11.98 -19.46
CA PHE A 228 8.75 12.74 -18.21
C PHE A 228 10.22 12.93 -17.80
N THR A 229 11.06 11.91 -17.98
CA THR A 229 12.49 11.98 -17.67
C THR A 229 13.20 13.02 -18.55
N LYS A 230 12.91 13.02 -19.87
CA LYS A 230 13.45 13.99 -20.82
C LYS A 230 12.97 15.42 -20.55
N GLU A 231 11.69 15.60 -20.22
CA GLU A 231 11.17 16.91 -19.83
C GLU A 231 11.81 17.42 -18.53
N SER A 232 12.13 16.51 -17.61
CA SER A 232 12.76 16.85 -16.33
C SER A 232 14.21 17.30 -16.48
N SER A 233 14.94 16.81 -17.48
CA SER A 233 16.32 17.24 -17.76
C SER A 233 16.44 18.66 -18.33
N HIS A 234 15.34 19.24 -18.83
CA HIS A 234 15.31 20.58 -19.43
C HIS A 234 14.73 21.66 -18.51
N ARG A 235 14.49 21.36 -17.22
CA ARG A 235 13.89 22.31 -16.28
C ARG A 235 14.86 23.43 -15.88
N LYS A 236 14.32 24.64 -15.69
CA LYS A 236 15.08 25.80 -15.22
C LYS A 236 15.49 25.60 -13.75
N LYS A 237 16.71 26.05 -13.39
CA LYS A 237 17.31 25.83 -12.06
C LYS A 237 16.51 26.39 -10.87
N ASN A 238 15.62 27.36 -11.08
CA ASN A 238 14.97 28.13 -10.02
C ASN A 238 13.48 27.81 -9.83
N ASP A 239 12.88 26.97 -10.67
CA ASP A 239 11.46 26.63 -10.55
C ASP A 239 11.28 25.38 -9.69
N ILE A 240 10.38 25.43 -8.70
CA ILE A 240 9.97 24.26 -7.91
C ILE A 240 8.74 23.67 -8.59
N SER A 241 8.88 22.44 -9.11
CA SER A 241 7.84 21.81 -9.93
C SER A 241 7.50 20.38 -9.49
N ASP A 242 8.47 19.63 -8.96
CA ASP A 242 8.25 18.26 -8.48
C ASP A 242 9.27 17.89 -7.39
N ILE A 243 9.19 16.64 -6.90
CA ILE A 243 10.00 16.08 -5.80
C ILE A 243 11.51 16.25 -6.03
N TYR A 244 11.94 16.15 -7.30
CA TYR A 244 13.32 16.32 -7.75
C TYR A 244 13.92 17.69 -7.43
N ASP A 245 13.06 18.71 -7.30
CA ASP A 245 13.50 20.07 -7.05
C ASP A 245 13.77 20.34 -5.57
N SER A 246 13.36 19.42 -4.68
CA SER A 246 13.54 19.54 -3.23
C SER A 246 15.03 19.58 -2.86
N LYS A 247 15.35 20.38 -1.84
CA LYS A 247 16.72 20.48 -1.28
C LYS A 247 17.25 19.11 -0.87
N LEU A 248 16.38 18.27 -0.30
CA LEU A 248 16.72 16.91 0.13
C LEU A 248 17.09 16.02 -1.05
N TYR A 249 16.29 16.03 -2.13
CA TYR A 249 16.59 15.23 -3.31
C TYR A 249 17.93 15.64 -3.91
N LYS A 250 18.16 16.94 -4.11
CA LYS A 250 19.41 17.50 -4.63
C LYS A 250 20.64 17.24 -3.75
N LYS A 251 20.45 17.03 -2.44
CA LYS A 251 21.52 16.66 -1.49
C LYS A 251 21.96 15.20 -1.67
N PHE A 252 21.01 14.30 -1.90
CA PHE A 252 21.26 12.85 -1.93
C PHE A 252 21.45 12.27 -3.32
N PHE A 253 20.92 12.93 -4.35
CA PHE A 253 20.98 12.47 -5.73
C PHE A 253 21.46 13.59 -6.63
N ASN A 254 22.53 13.31 -7.36
CA ASN A 254 23.05 14.20 -8.38
C ASN A 254 22.32 13.97 -9.71
N GLN A 255 22.35 14.96 -10.60
CA GLN A 255 21.77 14.83 -11.94
C GLN A 255 22.38 13.68 -12.77
N ASN A 256 23.56 13.19 -12.38
CA ASN A 256 24.24 12.06 -13.01
C ASN A 256 23.83 10.69 -12.46
N ASP A 257 23.01 10.62 -11.40
CA ASP A 257 22.51 9.37 -10.84
C ASP A 257 21.32 8.84 -11.66
N SER A 258 21.50 8.75 -12.99
CA SER A 258 20.44 8.29 -13.90
C SER A 258 19.96 6.89 -13.58
N ASP A 259 20.77 6.10 -12.88
CA ASP A 259 20.50 4.71 -12.53
C ASP A 259 19.74 4.53 -11.22
N ILE A 260 19.32 5.62 -10.58
CA ILE A 260 18.54 5.56 -9.35
C ILE A 260 17.11 6.04 -9.62
N LEU A 261 16.14 5.21 -9.22
CA LEU A 261 14.74 5.60 -9.11
C LEU A 261 14.39 5.72 -7.63
N THR A 262 13.75 6.82 -7.26
CA THR A 262 13.29 7.02 -5.88
C THR A 262 11.81 6.68 -5.74
N LEU A 263 11.45 6.12 -4.59
CA LEU A 263 10.06 5.87 -4.23
C LEU A 263 9.67 6.60 -2.95
N ASN A 264 8.40 6.97 -2.85
CA ASN A 264 7.77 7.36 -1.60
C ASN A 264 6.90 6.20 -1.11
N PHE A 265 6.80 6.02 0.19
CA PHE A 265 5.97 4.98 0.78
C PHE A 265 5.02 5.57 1.83
N SER A 266 3.86 4.93 1.97
CA SER A 266 2.83 5.30 2.95
C SER A 266 2.19 4.05 3.54
N THR A 267 1.76 4.15 4.79
CA THR A 267 0.90 3.16 5.43
C THR A 267 -0.10 3.89 6.30
N ASP A 268 -1.34 3.44 6.29
CA ASP A 268 -2.42 3.97 7.11
C ASP A 268 -3.53 2.92 7.24
N GLY A 269 -4.37 3.03 8.26
CA GLY A 269 -5.51 2.16 8.47
C GLY A 269 -6.74 2.64 7.69
N SER A 270 -7.31 1.79 6.84
CA SER A 270 -8.61 2.03 6.22
C SER A 270 -9.64 1.02 6.70
N GLN A 271 -10.81 1.48 7.13
CA GLN A 271 -11.92 0.59 7.47
C GLN A 271 -12.36 -0.20 6.23
N LEU A 272 -12.54 -1.52 6.38
CA LEU A 272 -12.99 -2.39 5.29
C LEU A 272 -14.51 -2.35 5.12
N PHE A 273 -15.24 -2.14 6.22
CA PHE A 273 -16.70 -2.14 6.23
C PHE A 273 -17.20 -0.98 7.09
N LYS A 274 -18.35 -0.40 6.70
CA LYS A 274 -18.94 0.75 7.41
C LYS A 274 -19.33 0.45 8.86
N SER A 275 -19.56 -0.82 9.19
CA SER A 275 -20.06 -1.26 10.51
C SER A 275 -19.15 -2.23 11.25
N ALA A 276 -18.10 -2.77 10.60
CA ALA A 276 -17.21 -3.74 11.24
C ALA A 276 -15.92 -3.08 11.71
N LYS A 277 -15.37 -3.57 12.84
CA LYS A 277 -14.08 -3.11 13.39
C LYS A 277 -12.87 -3.52 12.54
N LYS A 278 -13.06 -4.27 11.46
CA LYS A 278 -11.99 -4.75 10.58
C LYS A 278 -11.44 -3.58 9.75
N ALA A 279 -10.15 -3.31 9.93
CA ALA A 279 -9.35 -2.37 9.16
C ALA A 279 -8.28 -3.10 8.33
N LEU A 280 -7.88 -2.48 7.23
CA LEU A 280 -6.79 -2.91 6.38
C LEU A 280 -5.70 -1.83 6.42
N TRP A 281 -4.47 -2.26 6.69
CA TRP A 281 -3.27 -1.44 6.64
C TRP A 281 -2.46 -1.86 5.42
N PRO A 282 -2.60 -1.15 4.28
CA PRO A 282 -1.72 -1.33 3.14
C PRO A 282 -0.42 -0.56 3.33
N LEU A 283 0.70 -1.23 3.09
CA LEU A 283 1.96 -0.57 2.78
C LEU A 283 2.09 -0.40 1.28
N GLN A 284 2.01 0.84 0.81
CA GLN A 284 2.01 1.17 -0.61
C GLN A 284 3.15 2.11 -1.00
N LEU A 285 3.58 2.03 -2.26
CA LEU A 285 4.69 2.79 -2.82
C LEU A 285 4.24 3.57 -4.06
N HIS A 286 4.87 4.71 -4.24
CA HIS A 286 4.74 5.56 -5.40
C HIS A 286 6.11 5.88 -5.98
N LEU A 287 6.29 5.66 -7.28
CA LEU A 287 7.53 5.98 -7.97
C LEU A 287 7.57 7.46 -8.36
N ASN A 288 8.63 8.17 -7.94
CA ASN A 288 8.75 9.60 -8.22
C ASN A 288 9.02 9.87 -9.72
N CYS A 289 9.50 8.87 -10.47
CA CYS A 289 9.83 8.96 -11.90
C CYS A 289 8.65 8.98 -12.86
N PHE A 290 7.45 9.11 -12.33
CA PHE A 290 6.26 9.37 -13.12
C PHE A 290 5.74 10.77 -12.84
N SER A 291 5.05 11.35 -13.83
CA SER A 291 4.25 12.56 -13.60
C SER A 291 3.19 12.31 -12.52
N GLY A 292 2.74 13.38 -11.84
CA GLY A 292 1.81 13.27 -10.72
C GLY A 292 0.58 12.39 -11.02
N LYS A 293 -0.07 12.57 -12.18
CA LYS A 293 -1.24 11.76 -12.57
C LYS A 293 -0.93 10.26 -12.69
N LEU A 294 0.22 9.89 -13.25
CA LEU A 294 0.59 8.46 -13.39
C LEU A 294 1.13 7.85 -12.09
N ARG A 295 1.83 8.66 -11.28
CA ARG A 295 2.36 8.28 -9.97
C ARG A 295 1.27 7.72 -9.04
N PHE A 296 0.07 8.31 -9.05
CA PHE A 296 -1.08 7.86 -8.26
C PHE A 296 -1.98 6.85 -8.98
N LYS A 297 -1.83 6.66 -10.29
CA LYS A 297 -2.56 5.63 -11.05
C LYS A 297 -2.00 4.22 -10.84
N HIS A 298 -0.73 4.13 -10.48
CA HIS A 298 0.00 2.87 -10.35
C HIS A 298 0.64 2.73 -8.96
N PRO A 299 -0.15 2.68 -7.88
CA PRO A 299 0.39 2.34 -6.56
C PRO A 299 0.93 0.91 -6.61
N ILE A 300 2.10 0.70 -5.98
CA ILE A 300 2.68 -0.63 -5.79
C ILE A 300 2.38 -1.05 -4.36
N ILE A 301 1.83 -2.26 -4.17
CA ILE A 301 1.51 -2.76 -2.83
C ILE A 301 2.63 -3.65 -2.35
N VAL A 302 3.31 -3.27 -1.27
CA VAL A 302 4.34 -4.09 -0.63
C VAL A 302 3.70 -5.12 0.27
N ALA A 303 2.78 -4.67 1.11
CA ALA A 303 2.23 -5.48 2.18
C ALA A 303 0.78 -5.10 2.48
N LEU A 304 0.03 -6.07 2.98
CA LEU A 304 -1.36 -5.94 3.41
C LEU A 304 -1.53 -6.63 4.75
N TRP A 305 -1.98 -5.88 5.74
CA TRP A 305 -2.31 -6.42 7.06
C TRP A 305 -3.75 -6.09 7.43
N GLN A 306 -4.54 -7.12 7.67
CA GLN A 306 -5.90 -6.97 8.16
C GLN A 306 -5.91 -7.12 9.68
N THR A 307 -6.60 -6.21 10.35
CA THR A 307 -6.63 -6.12 11.81
C THR A 307 -7.96 -5.58 12.30
N GLU A 308 -8.26 -5.78 13.58
CA GLU A 308 -9.38 -5.12 14.27
C GLU A 308 -8.92 -4.00 15.21
N GLN A 309 -7.61 -3.83 15.35
CA GLN A 309 -6.99 -2.88 16.26
C GLN A 309 -5.86 -2.14 15.55
N GLU A 310 -5.63 -0.91 15.98
CA GLU A 310 -4.45 -0.16 15.53
C GLU A 310 -3.15 -0.92 15.86
N PRO A 311 -2.14 -0.83 14.99
CA PRO A 311 -0.86 -1.48 15.22
C PRO A 311 -0.17 -0.88 16.45
N THR A 312 0.36 -1.76 17.28
CA THR A 312 1.36 -1.35 18.28
C THR A 312 2.67 -0.97 17.59
N ALA A 313 3.50 -0.15 18.24
CA ALA A 313 4.82 0.20 17.71
C ALA A 313 5.71 -1.05 17.49
N ASP A 314 5.61 -2.06 18.35
CA ASP A 314 6.33 -3.34 18.20
C ASP A 314 5.88 -4.10 16.94
N PHE A 315 4.57 -4.18 16.70
CA PHE A 315 4.06 -4.80 15.48
C PHE A 315 4.47 -4.02 14.24
N MET A 316 4.36 -2.69 14.28
CA MET A 316 4.75 -1.84 13.15
C MET A 316 6.25 -1.97 12.85
N ASN A 317 7.09 -2.17 13.86
CA ASN A 317 8.51 -2.49 13.67
C ASN A 317 8.71 -3.82 12.92
N LEU A 318 7.98 -4.87 13.28
CA LEU A 318 8.00 -6.14 12.54
C LEU A 318 7.56 -5.93 11.08
N TYR A 319 6.42 -5.26 10.89
CA TYR A 319 5.84 -5.00 9.58
C TYR A 319 6.78 -4.20 8.66
N MET A 320 7.43 -3.16 9.21
CA MET A 320 8.40 -2.34 8.47
C MET A 320 9.76 -3.01 8.27
N THR A 321 10.14 -3.96 9.11
CA THR A 321 11.39 -4.72 8.91
C THR A 321 11.37 -5.49 7.60
N VAL A 322 10.23 -6.11 7.27
CA VAL A 322 10.05 -6.82 5.99
C VAL A 322 10.18 -5.86 4.80
N PHE A 323 9.61 -4.67 4.90
CA PHE A 323 9.77 -3.65 3.86
C PHE A 323 11.21 -3.14 3.72
N LYS A 324 11.91 -2.97 4.84
CA LYS A 324 13.32 -2.56 4.84
C LYS A 324 14.17 -3.59 4.09
N GLU A 325 13.96 -4.88 4.33
CA GLU A 325 14.65 -5.96 3.63
C GLU A 325 14.39 -5.92 2.11
N GLU A 326 13.14 -5.72 1.68
CA GLU A 326 12.78 -5.55 0.27
C GLU A 326 13.48 -4.32 -0.34
N CYS A 327 13.51 -3.19 0.37
CA CYS A 327 14.22 -1.98 -0.07
C CYS A 327 15.72 -2.18 -0.20
N ASP A 328 16.35 -2.88 0.75
CA ASP A 328 17.78 -3.18 0.72
C ASP A 328 18.09 -4.06 -0.51
N GLN A 329 17.24 -5.06 -0.82
CA GLN A 329 17.39 -5.89 -2.01
C GLN A 329 17.23 -5.09 -3.32
N LEU A 330 16.23 -4.21 -3.40
CA LEU A 330 15.99 -3.36 -4.57
C LEU A 330 17.08 -2.30 -4.77
N SER A 331 17.63 -1.76 -3.67
CA SER A 331 18.73 -0.80 -3.70
C SER A 331 20.04 -1.45 -4.18
N ASN A 332 20.27 -2.71 -3.80
CA ASN A 332 21.49 -3.44 -4.15
C ASN A 332 21.42 -4.08 -5.54
N THR A 333 20.32 -4.77 -5.85
CA THR A 333 20.21 -5.54 -7.11
C THR A 333 19.60 -4.74 -8.25
N GLY A 334 18.68 -3.82 -7.94
CA GLY A 334 17.90 -3.09 -8.91
C GLY A 334 16.94 -3.94 -9.75
N ILE A 335 16.38 -3.30 -10.76
CA ILE A 335 15.54 -3.89 -11.80
C ILE A 335 16.12 -3.59 -13.18
N GLU A 336 15.75 -4.41 -14.16
CA GLU A 336 16.07 -4.19 -15.57
C GLU A 336 14.82 -3.71 -16.28
N ILE A 337 14.94 -2.63 -17.04
CA ILE A 337 13.90 -2.05 -17.88
C ILE A 337 14.38 -2.17 -19.33
N ILE A 338 13.65 -2.93 -20.13
CA ILE A 338 13.94 -3.09 -21.56
C ILE A 338 13.07 -2.09 -22.32
N ASP A 339 13.71 -1.16 -23.02
CA ASP A 339 13.01 -0.21 -23.88
C ASP A 339 12.35 -0.92 -25.06
N HIS A 340 11.03 -0.79 -25.17
CA HIS A 340 10.26 -1.42 -26.25
C HIS A 340 10.56 -0.85 -27.65
N GLU A 341 11.06 0.39 -27.74
CA GLU A 341 11.35 1.04 -29.02
C GLU A 341 12.79 0.78 -29.48
N THR A 342 13.76 0.80 -28.56
CA THR A 342 15.19 0.68 -28.90
C THR A 342 15.81 -0.68 -28.57
N GLY A 343 15.16 -1.49 -27.72
CA GLY A 343 15.72 -2.75 -27.20
C GLY A 343 16.81 -2.56 -26.14
N VAL A 344 17.16 -1.32 -25.80
CA VAL A 344 18.21 -1.01 -24.80
C VAL A 344 17.74 -1.45 -23.41
N VAL A 345 18.65 -2.07 -22.66
CA VAL A 345 18.41 -2.50 -21.29
C VAL A 345 18.98 -1.48 -20.31
N TYR A 346 18.12 -0.90 -19.48
CA TYR A 346 18.51 0.00 -18.40
C TYR A 346 18.45 -0.72 -17.06
N LYS A 347 19.56 -0.73 -16.32
CA LYS A 347 19.57 -1.21 -14.94
C LYS A 347 19.30 -0.06 -13.98
N LYS A 348 18.24 -0.16 -13.20
CA LYS A 348 17.83 0.88 -12.24
C LYS A 348 17.79 0.35 -10.82
N ARG A 349 18.57 0.94 -9.93
CA ARG A 349 18.45 0.74 -8.47
C ARG A 349 17.28 1.53 -7.95
N ILE A 350 16.63 1.03 -6.90
CA ILE A 350 15.44 1.68 -6.36
C ILE A 350 15.65 1.97 -4.89
N VAL A 351 15.48 3.23 -4.51
CA VAL A 351 15.81 3.74 -3.18
C VAL A 351 14.58 4.43 -2.59
N PRO A 352 14.17 4.12 -1.34
CA PRO A 352 13.13 4.87 -0.67
C PRO A 352 13.60 6.28 -0.32
N PHE A 353 12.72 7.27 -0.50
CA PHE A 353 13.03 8.68 -0.36
C PHE A 353 12.18 9.41 0.68
N CYS A 354 10.88 9.12 0.75
CA CYS A 354 10.01 9.78 1.72
C CYS A 354 8.97 8.83 2.29
N CYS A 355 8.73 8.96 3.59
CA CYS A 355 7.63 8.31 4.29
C CYS A 355 6.47 9.32 4.43
N CYS A 356 5.40 9.10 3.68
CA CYS A 356 4.21 9.93 3.67
C CYS A 356 3.14 9.25 4.53
N VAL A 357 3.02 9.68 5.79
CA VAL A 357 2.03 9.14 6.73
C VAL A 357 1.33 10.27 7.46
N ASP A 358 0.09 10.02 7.86
CA ASP A 358 -0.74 10.97 8.57
C ASP A 358 -0.19 11.22 10.01
N THR A 359 -0.87 12.09 10.76
CA THR A 359 -0.43 12.44 12.11
C THR A 359 -0.67 11.33 13.12
N VAL A 360 -1.63 10.42 12.90
CA VAL A 360 -1.97 9.34 13.83
C VAL A 360 -1.02 8.14 13.67
N ALA A 361 -0.71 7.73 12.44
CA ALA A 361 0.18 6.60 12.16
C ALA A 361 1.67 6.95 12.37
N ARG A 362 2.05 8.22 12.17
CA ARG A 362 3.44 8.69 12.28
C ARG A 362 4.10 8.37 13.64
N PRO A 363 3.49 8.65 14.80
CA PRO A 363 4.04 8.27 16.10
C PRO A 363 4.28 6.76 16.23
N ILE A 364 3.38 5.92 15.70
CA ILE A 364 3.50 4.46 15.76
C ILE A 364 4.75 4.00 15.02
N LEU A 365 4.94 4.52 13.80
CA LEU A 365 6.12 4.24 12.97
C LEU A 365 7.43 4.72 13.58
N GLN A 366 7.38 5.84 14.28
CA GLN A 366 8.54 6.46 14.90
C GLN A 366 8.79 5.91 16.31
N ASN A 367 7.98 4.97 16.80
CA ASN A 367 8.01 4.50 18.18
C ASN A 367 7.98 5.68 19.19
N ARG A 368 7.00 6.57 19.00
CA ARG A 368 6.78 7.79 19.77
C ARG A 368 5.37 7.85 20.33
N ILE A 369 5.21 8.66 21.36
CA ILE A 369 3.90 9.00 21.93
C ILE A 369 3.12 9.82 20.90
N GLN A 370 1.81 9.58 20.80
CA GLN A 370 0.92 10.31 19.91
C GLN A 370 0.75 11.78 20.33
N PHE A 371 0.15 12.58 19.44
CA PHE A 371 -0.12 14.02 19.64
C PHE A 371 -0.94 14.33 20.91
N SER A 372 -1.64 13.34 21.47
CA SER A 372 -2.38 13.42 22.75
C SER A 372 -1.48 13.41 24.00
N GLY A 373 -0.18 13.11 23.87
CA GLY A 373 0.78 13.14 24.98
C GLY A 373 1.47 14.49 25.16
N TYR A 374 2.06 14.72 26.34
CA TYR A 374 2.75 15.98 26.67
C TYR A 374 3.90 16.33 25.71
N TYR A 375 4.58 15.33 25.12
CA TYR A 375 5.63 15.54 24.13
C TYR A 375 5.27 14.86 22.80
N GLY A 376 4.01 14.97 22.40
CA GLY A 376 3.46 14.27 21.23
C GLY A 376 3.81 14.87 19.88
N CYS A 377 4.38 16.09 19.83
CA CYS A 377 4.86 16.66 18.58
C CYS A 377 5.97 15.80 17.97
N SER A 378 5.81 15.42 16.71
CA SER A 378 6.80 14.60 15.96
C SER A 378 8.04 15.38 15.54
N TRP A 379 7.99 16.71 15.58
CA TRP A 379 9.02 17.58 15.01
C TRP A 379 9.84 18.33 16.06
N CYS A 380 9.26 18.65 17.21
CA CYS A 380 9.94 19.41 18.26
C CYS A 380 9.61 18.87 19.66
N TYR A 381 10.31 19.40 20.67
CA TYR A 381 10.13 19.09 22.08
C TYR A 381 9.11 20.00 22.78
N HIS A 382 8.26 20.71 22.02
CA HIS A 382 7.29 21.62 22.60
C HIS A 382 6.33 20.84 23.50
N ILE A 383 6.21 21.27 24.75
CA ILE A 383 5.39 20.59 25.74
C ILE A 383 3.92 20.99 25.58
N GLY A 384 3.05 19.99 25.42
CA GLY A 384 1.61 20.17 25.44
C GLY A 384 1.10 20.43 26.86
N GLN A 385 -0.09 21.03 26.94
CA GLN A 385 -0.84 21.24 28.17
C GLN A 385 -2.21 20.59 28.02
N TYR A 386 -2.62 19.80 29.01
CA TYR A 386 -3.95 19.23 29.03
C TYR A 386 -4.96 20.31 29.48
N LYS A 387 -5.80 20.78 28.55
CA LYS A 387 -6.79 21.84 28.77
C LYS A 387 -8.09 21.48 28.05
N GLU A 388 -9.23 21.76 28.68
CA GLU A 388 -10.56 21.53 28.07
C GLU A 388 -10.73 20.10 27.51
N LYS A 389 -10.30 19.09 28.28
CA LYS A 389 -10.35 17.67 27.92
C LYS A 389 -9.50 17.24 26.71
N ALA A 390 -8.60 18.09 26.22
CA ALA A 390 -7.71 17.79 25.11
C ALA A 390 -6.27 18.22 25.38
N MET A 391 -5.32 17.58 24.69
CA MET A 391 -3.93 18.05 24.66
C MET A 391 -3.83 19.24 23.71
N ARG A 392 -3.29 20.37 24.19
CA ARG A 392 -3.08 21.59 23.39
C ARG A 392 -1.62 22.01 23.45
N TYR A 393 -1.10 22.55 22.35
CA TYR A 393 0.27 23.05 22.26
C TYR A 393 0.22 24.57 22.12
N PRO A 394 0.17 25.33 23.24
CA PRO A 394 0.00 26.77 23.19
C PRO A 394 1.24 27.44 22.60
N LEU A 395 1.03 28.51 21.82
CA LEU A 395 2.15 29.36 21.41
C LEU A 395 2.77 29.98 22.65
N ILE A 396 4.10 29.88 22.76
CA ILE A 396 4.89 30.49 23.84
C ILE A 396 5.63 31.67 23.22
N ASP A 397 5.37 32.87 23.73
CA ASP A 397 6.02 34.08 23.23
C ASP A 397 7.54 33.98 23.36
N ASN A 398 8.23 34.33 22.27
CA ASN A 398 9.70 34.38 22.19
C ASN A 398 10.42 33.06 22.52
N TYR A 399 9.75 31.91 22.39
CA TYR A 399 10.37 30.60 22.61
C TYR A 399 9.98 29.61 21.52
N ASP A 400 10.93 29.34 20.62
CA ASP A 400 10.86 28.21 19.71
C ASP A 400 11.46 26.99 20.40
N SER A 401 10.63 25.95 20.61
CA SER A 401 11.12 24.72 21.21
C SER A 401 12.15 24.05 20.30
N GLU A 402 13.15 23.43 20.93
CA GLU A 402 14.15 22.64 20.23
C GLU A 402 13.51 21.59 19.30
N LEU A 403 14.05 21.49 18.08
CA LEU A 403 13.65 20.49 17.10
C LEU A 403 14.20 19.11 17.47
N ARG A 404 13.44 18.07 17.15
CA ARG A 404 13.88 16.68 17.28
C ARG A 404 14.88 16.38 16.17
N THR A 405 16.00 15.76 16.55
CA THR A 405 17.00 15.26 15.60
C THR A 405 17.00 13.73 15.57
N HIS A 406 17.61 13.17 14.53
CA HIS A 406 17.79 11.73 14.37
C HIS A 406 18.63 11.14 15.50
N GLU A 407 19.72 11.82 15.85
CA GLU A 407 20.68 11.41 16.87
C GLU A 407 20.00 11.32 18.24
N LYS A 408 19.25 12.37 18.62
CA LYS A 408 18.49 12.39 19.88
C LYS A 408 17.39 11.33 19.88
N HIS A 409 16.72 11.12 18.74
CA HIS A 409 15.70 10.08 18.64
C HIS A 409 16.29 8.68 18.88
N LYS A 410 17.43 8.35 18.26
CA LYS A 410 18.16 7.10 18.50
C LYS A 410 18.53 6.94 19.98
N GLU A 411 19.06 7.99 20.60
CA GLU A 411 19.41 7.98 22.02
C GLU A 411 18.18 7.67 22.90
N HIS A 412 17.05 8.35 22.65
CA HIS A 412 15.81 8.14 23.39
C HIS A 412 15.31 6.70 23.29
N VAL A 413 15.32 6.13 22.08
CA VAL A 413 14.89 4.74 21.86
C VAL A 413 15.79 3.75 22.61
N GLU A 414 17.10 3.94 22.57
CA GLU A 414 18.05 3.07 23.30
C GLU A 414 17.90 3.21 24.83
N ASN A 415 17.65 4.42 25.33
CA ASN A 415 17.37 4.64 26.75
C ASN A 415 16.07 3.95 27.21
N VAL A 416 15.03 3.95 26.39
CA VAL A 416 13.77 3.23 26.68
C VAL A 416 14.02 1.72 26.73
N LYS A 417 14.75 1.16 25.76
CA LYS A 417 15.07 -0.27 25.73
C LYS A 417 15.86 -0.73 26.95
N LYS A 418 16.87 0.05 27.36
CA LYS A 418 17.66 -0.23 28.57
C LYS A 418 16.77 -0.26 29.82
N LYS A 419 15.86 0.70 29.96
CA LYS A 419 14.92 0.73 31.09
C LYS A 419 13.94 -0.45 31.08
N GLN A 420 13.47 -0.86 29.90
CA GLN A 420 12.60 -2.02 29.76
C GLN A 420 13.31 -3.34 30.05
N SER A 421 14.62 -3.45 29.82
CA SER A 421 15.40 -4.65 30.18
C SER A 421 15.75 -4.75 31.67
N CYS A 422 15.56 -3.66 32.44
CA CYS A 422 15.81 -3.61 33.88
C CYS A 422 14.53 -3.82 34.72
N LEU A 423 13.37 -3.94 34.07
CA LEU A 423 12.07 -4.28 34.64
C LEU A 423 11.75 -5.74 34.28
#